data_AF-A0A7C9VM58-F1
#
_entry.id   AF-A0A7C9VM58-F1
#
_cell.length_a   1.000
_cell.length_b   1.000
_cell.length_c   1.000
_cell.angle_alpha   90.00
_cell.angle_beta   90.00
_cell.angle_gamma   90.00
#
_symmetry.space_group_name_H-M   'P 1'
#
loop_
_entity.id
_entity.type
_entity.pdbx_description
1 polymer ?
#
loop_
_entity_poly.entity_id
_entity_poly.type
_entity_poly.pdbx_seq_one_letter_code
_entity_poly.pdbx_strand_id
1 'polypeptide(L)'
;MSGEDNRMDSADTRALHRFQRGPSAHRCPAGHGALRVWPDADAPSGVCLICTACGHRVTVDDTSRPGTADDEPAAQTETAPDVRLSDGIAPRGLRPDGTVRTTGWAQFGNMPIPTGFLAALAAFSAAVPLAPAAPLVPVVAPPIGYLAWKLGRRWRPASQAINTRRVPIAALTTGQQIRLYGTAGPVGEVSSVTACATGHLKVRMVGGLEILRRPEQQIWQVDLRN
;
A
#
# COMPACT_ATOMS: atom_id res chain seq x y z
N MET A 1 -6.93 1.47 48.40
CA MET A 1 -5.91 2.05 47.51
C MET A 1 -6.47 1.95 46.10
N SER A 2 -7.41 2.83 45.81
CA SER A 2 -7.24 4.04 44.98
C SER A 2 -7.64 3.69 43.55
N GLY A 3 -8.95 3.63 43.33
CA GLY A 3 -9.52 3.68 41.99
C GLY A 3 -9.37 5.11 41.50
N GLU A 4 -8.29 5.36 40.76
CA GLU A 4 -8.21 6.54 39.92
C GLU A 4 -9.20 6.36 38.78
N ASP A 5 -10.38 6.97 38.96
CA ASP A 5 -11.33 7.20 37.88
C ASP A 5 -10.58 7.85 36.72
N ASN A 6 -10.48 7.09 35.62
CA ASN A 6 -9.88 7.46 34.35
C ASN A 6 -10.78 8.51 33.66
N ARG A 7 -10.96 9.66 34.31
CA ARG A 7 -11.81 10.75 33.87
C ARG A 7 -11.06 11.50 32.78
N MET A 8 -11.20 11.00 31.56
CA MET A 8 -10.63 11.56 30.35
C MET A 8 -10.86 13.09 30.31
N ASP A 9 -9.77 13.85 30.20
CA ASP A 9 -9.81 15.29 30.37
C ASP A 9 -10.67 15.95 29.26
N SER A 10 -11.33 17.05 29.58
CA SER A 10 -12.23 17.75 28.66
C SER A 10 -11.49 18.31 27.43
N ALA A 11 -10.17 18.49 27.55
CA ALA A 11 -9.28 18.90 26.47
C ALA A 11 -9.06 17.75 25.46
N ASP A 12 -8.81 16.54 25.95
CA ASP A 12 -8.61 15.35 25.10
C ASP A 12 -9.88 14.99 24.34
N THR A 13 -11.03 15.13 25.01
CA THR A 13 -12.34 14.93 24.37
C THR A 13 -12.58 15.91 23.21
N ARG A 14 -12.13 17.17 23.36
CA ARG A 14 -12.20 18.20 22.30
C ARG A 14 -11.21 17.92 21.15
N ALA A 15 -10.02 17.41 21.45
CA ALA A 15 -9.04 17.03 20.44
C ALA A 15 -9.55 15.85 19.59
N LEU A 16 -10.07 14.80 20.23
CA LEU A 16 -10.67 13.64 19.55
C LEU A 16 -11.86 14.04 18.67
N HIS A 17 -12.67 14.99 19.12
CA HIS A 17 -13.80 15.49 18.32
C HIS A 17 -13.35 16.25 17.06
N ARG A 18 -12.19 16.95 17.09
CA ARG A 18 -11.58 17.54 15.87
C ARG A 18 -11.11 16.48 14.89
N PHE A 19 -10.50 15.39 15.37
CA PHE A 19 -10.08 14.28 14.51
C PHE A 19 -11.26 13.55 13.84
N GLN A 20 -12.45 13.60 14.43
CA GLN A 20 -13.64 12.94 13.87
C GLN A 20 -14.47 13.83 12.94
N ARG A 21 -14.52 15.15 13.18
CA ARG A 21 -15.46 16.04 12.47
C ARG A 21 -14.80 17.25 11.78
N GLY A 22 -13.49 17.41 11.90
CA GLY A 22 -12.75 18.48 11.23
C GLY A 22 -12.47 18.21 9.75
N PRO A 23 -12.06 19.23 8.98
CA PRO A 23 -11.62 19.06 7.59
C PRO A 23 -10.37 18.15 7.47
N SER A 24 -9.63 17.99 8.57
CA SER A 24 -8.48 17.10 8.72
C SER A 24 -8.83 15.71 9.26
N ALA A 25 -10.12 15.33 9.31
CA ALA A 25 -10.50 14.01 9.80
C ALA A 25 -9.88 12.90 8.95
N HIS A 26 -9.23 11.93 9.61
CA HIS A 26 -8.63 10.80 8.91
C HIS A 26 -9.72 10.00 8.19
N ARG A 27 -9.52 9.78 6.89
CA ARG A 27 -10.47 9.03 6.06
C ARG A 27 -9.98 7.62 5.82
N CYS A 28 -10.94 6.69 5.77
CA CYS A 28 -10.67 5.33 5.37
C CYS A 28 -10.09 5.33 3.94
N PRO A 29 -8.95 4.65 3.70
CA PRO A 29 -8.33 4.62 2.37
C PRO A 29 -9.18 3.85 1.34
N ALA A 30 -10.18 3.09 1.79
CA ALA A 30 -11.18 2.45 0.92
C ALA A 30 -12.38 3.35 0.59
N GLY A 31 -12.40 4.61 1.05
CA GLY A 31 -13.45 5.59 0.71
C GLY A 31 -14.70 5.53 1.57
N HIS A 32 -14.75 4.70 2.62
CA HIS A 32 -15.91 4.54 3.51
C HIS A 32 -16.21 5.74 4.45
N GLY A 33 -15.52 6.87 4.26
CA GLY A 33 -15.69 8.07 5.09
C GLY A 33 -14.66 8.19 6.22
N ALA A 34 -14.97 9.03 7.21
CA ALA A 34 -14.08 9.31 8.33
C ALA A 34 -13.95 8.10 9.27
N LEU A 35 -12.75 7.89 9.79
CA LEU A 35 -12.48 6.89 10.82
C LEU A 35 -13.07 7.35 12.15
N ARG A 36 -13.51 6.40 12.98
CA ARG A 36 -14.03 6.65 14.32
C ARG A 36 -13.01 6.26 15.38
N VAL A 37 -12.95 7.03 16.45
CA VAL A 37 -12.12 6.66 17.60
C VAL A 37 -12.75 5.43 18.26
N TRP A 38 -11.91 4.44 18.56
CA TRP A 38 -12.29 3.20 19.21
C TRP A 38 -11.30 2.89 20.34
N PRO A 39 -11.76 2.43 21.52
CA PRO A 39 -10.86 2.00 22.58
C PRO A 39 -10.03 0.80 22.10
N ASP A 40 -8.71 0.90 22.23
CA ASP A 40 -7.81 -0.17 21.81
C ASP A 40 -6.71 -0.31 22.86
N ALA A 41 -6.79 -1.38 23.65
CA ALA A 41 -5.84 -1.65 24.72
C ALA A 41 -4.42 -1.93 24.19
N ASP A 42 -4.31 -2.27 22.90
CA ASP A 42 -3.03 -2.52 22.24
C ASP A 42 -2.41 -1.24 21.64
N ALA A 43 -3.16 -0.13 21.60
CA ALA A 43 -2.65 1.15 21.13
C ALA A 43 -1.91 1.88 22.27
N PRO A 44 -0.74 2.50 22.02
CA PRO A 44 0.01 3.24 23.05
C PRO A 44 -0.82 4.33 23.75
N SER A 45 -1.71 4.98 23.01
CA SER A 45 -2.64 6.01 23.50
C SER A 45 -3.94 5.45 24.09
N GLY A 46 -4.10 4.12 24.14
CA GLY A 46 -5.33 3.44 24.57
C GLY A 46 -6.50 3.57 23.57
N VAL A 47 -6.29 4.22 22.42
CA VAL A 47 -7.31 4.44 21.39
C VAL A 47 -6.72 4.30 19.99
N CYS A 48 -7.55 3.83 19.05
CA CYS A 48 -7.22 3.81 17.62
C CYS A 48 -8.35 4.42 16.79
N LEU A 49 -8.05 4.74 15.54
CA LEU A 49 -9.05 5.16 14.55
C LEU A 49 -9.44 3.95 13.69
N ILE A 50 -10.70 3.52 13.78
CA ILE A 50 -11.23 2.39 13.02
C ILE A 50 -12.27 2.82 11.98
N CYS A 51 -12.22 2.20 10.81
CA CYS A 51 -13.30 2.23 9.85
C CYS A 51 -14.35 1.19 10.25
N THR A 52 -15.56 1.62 10.59
CA THR A 52 -16.65 0.70 10.98
C THR A 52 -17.18 -0.15 9.81
N ALA A 53 -16.85 0.19 8.57
CA ALA A 53 -17.30 -0.55 7.39
C ALA A 53 -16.34 -1.69 7.01
N CYS A 54 -15.02 -1.43 7.00
CA CYS A 54 -14.04 -2.43 6.56
C CYS A 54 -13.05 -2.88 7.63
N GLY A 55 -13.14 -2.34 8.85
CA GLY A 55 -12.26 -2.69 9.96
C GLY A 55 -10.84 -2.15 9.84
N HIS A 56 -10.54 -1.27 8.87
CA HIS A 56 -9.23 -0.63 8.77
C HIS A 56 -8.92 0.17 10.04
N ARG A 57 -7.75 -0.07 10.64
CA ARG A 57 -7.29 0.57 11.87
C ARG A 57 -6.05 1.42 11.61
N VAL A 58 -5.99 2.58 12.26
CA VAL A 58 -4.84 3.47 12.33
C VAL A 58 -4.58 3.79 13.80
N THR A 59 -3.39 3.51 14.29
CA THR A 59 -2.98 3.89 15.65
C THR A 59 -2.75 5.40 15.70
N VAL A 60 -3.31 6.06 16.71
CA VAL A 60 -3.04 7.48 16.95
C VAL A 60 -1.79 7.53 17.80
N ASP A 61 -0.63 7.74 17.17
CA ASP A 61 0.61 7.99 17.89
C ASP A 61 0.59 9.44 18.44
N ASP A 62 1.08 9.59 19.68
CA ASP A 62 1.05 10.85 20.46
C ASP A 62 1.85 12.01 19.83
N THR A 63 2.55 11.79 18.72
CA THR A 63 3.38 12.80 18.06
C THR A 63 2.58 13.84 17.25
N SER A 64 1.24 13.81 17.28
CA SER A 64 0.38 14.78 16.60
C SER A 64 -0.10 15.92 17.51
N ARG A 65 0.66 16.29 18.54
CA ARG A 65 0.39 17.48 19.34
C ARG A 65 1.08 18.67 18.66
N PRO A 66 0.37 19.71 18.19
CA PRO A 66 1.02 20.90 17.64
C PRO A 66 1.55 21.72 18.82
N GLY A 67 2.79 21.43 19.22
CA GLY A 67 3.54 22.13 20.25
C GLY A 67 4.81 22.76 19.68
N THR A 68 4.76 24.07 19.54
CA THR A 68 5.84 25.05 19.75
C THR A 68 7.27 24.52 20.00
N ALA A 69 8.15 24.86 19.05
CA ALA A 69 9.56 25.27 19.13
C ALA A 69 10.55 24.62 20.12
N ASP A 70 11.76 24.46 19.59
CA ASP A 70 13.06 24.25 20.23
C ASP A 70 13.34 22.86 20.83
N ASP A 71 13.82 21.97 19.97
CA ASP A 71 15.25 21.63 19.97
C ASP A 71 15.58 20.78 18.73
N GLU A 72 16.65 21.16 18.05
CA GLU A 72 17.18 20.56 16.83
C GLU A 72 18.16 19.43 17.18
N PRO A 73 17.85 18.15 16.87
CA PRO A 73 18.87 17.16 16.60
C PRO A 73 19.01 17.06 15.08
N ALA A 74 20.13 17.60 14.59
CA ALA A 74 20.73 17.41 13.27
C ALA A 74 19.84 16.66 12.27
N ALA A 75 19.23 17.41 11.36
CA ALA A 75 18.58 16.90 10.17
C ALA A 75 19.54 15.98 9.41
N GLN A 76 19.44 14.68 9.66
CA GLN A 76 19.82 13.69 8.67
C GLN A 76 18.93 14.01 7.47
N THR A 77 19.54 14.57 6.43
CA THR A 77 18.91 14.66 5.12
C THR A 77 18.62 13.22 4.73
N GLU A 78 17.37 12.79 4.98
CA GLU A 78 16.86 11.47 4.65
C GLU A 78 17.07 11.30 3.15
N THR A 79 18.16 10.63 2.82
CA THR A 79 18.59 10.42 1.45
C THR A 79 17.49 9.60 0.79
N ALA A 80 16.94 10.13 -0.31
CA ALA A 80 15.84 9.51 -1.02
C ALA A 80 16.09 8.00 -1.22
N PRO A 81 15.05 7.15 -1.09
CA PRO A 81 15.22 5.71 -1.02
C PRO A 81 15.95 5.15 -2.24
N ASP A 82 17.15 4.61 -2.02
CA ASP A 82 18.06 4.17 -3.08
C ASP A 82 17.81 2.69 -3.42
N VAL A 83 16.59 2.35 -3.88
CA VAL A 83 16.36 1.02 -4.47
C VAL A 83 17.15 0.97 -5.77
N ARG A 84 18.28 0.26 -5.75
CA ARG A 84 19.16 0.07 -6.89
C ARG A 84 19.09 -1.36 -7.39
N LEU A 85 19.05 -1.50 -8.70
CA LEU A 85 19.31 -2.77 -9.35
C LEU A 85 20.78 -3.18 -9.13
N SER A 86 21.11 -4.43 -9.41
CA SER A 86 22.49 -4.95 -9.25
C SER A 86 23.52 -4.21 -10.12
N ASP A 87 23.08 -3.48 -11.14
CA ASP A 87 23.90 -2.63 -12.02
C ASP A 87 24.00 -1.16 -11.54
N GLY A 88 23.41 -0.82 -10.38
CA GLY A 88 23.41 0.54 -9.81
C GLY A 88 22.38 1.49 -10.45
N ILE A 89 21.56 1.01 -11.38
CA ILE A 89 20.54 1.83 -12.05
C ILE A 89 19.23 1.78 -11.23
N ALA A 90 18.54 2.92 -11.15
CA ALA A 90 17.20 2.95 -10.56
C ALA A 90 16.21 2.18 -11.45
N PRO A 91 15.44 1.22 -10.93
CA PRO A 91 14.49 0.45 -11.72
C PRO A 91 13.42 1.37 -12.30
N ARG A 92 13.03 1.15 -13.55
CA ARG A 92 11.97 1.96 -14.18
C ARG A 92 10.64 1.74 -13.44
N GLY A 93 9.95 2.85 -13.14
CA GLY A 93 8.71 2.81 -12.39
C GLY A 93 8.89 2.70 -10.88
N LEU A 94 10.09 2.98 -10.37
CA LEU A 94 10.32 3.31 -8.96
C LEU A 94 9.43 4.48 -8.54
N ARG A 95 8.75 4.33 -7.42
CA ARG A 95 7.88 5.33 -6.81
C ARG A 95 8.55 5.98 -5.59
N PRO A 96 8.06 7.14 -5.13
CA PRO A 96 8.57 7.78 -3.92
C PRO A 96 8.48 6.92 -2.65
N ASP A 97 7.56 5.95 -2.61
CA ASP A 97 7.40 4.97 -1.52
C ASP A 97 8.37 3.78 -1.63
N GLY A 98 9.35 3.83 -2.56
CA GLY A 98 10.35 2.79 -2.79
C GLY A 98 9.81 1.54 -3.47
N THR A 99 8.55 1.54 -3.92
CA THR A 99 7.99 0.42 -4.67
C THR A 99 8.25 0.56 -6.16
N VAL A 100 8.49 -0.57 -6.83
CA VAL A 100 8.70 -0.64 -8.27
C VAL A 100 7.43 -1.14 -8.93
N ARG A 101 6.86 -0.32 -9.83
CA ARG A 101 5.72 -0.73 -10.65
C ARG A 101 6.15 -1.81 -11.65
N THR A 102 5.50 -2.95 -11.57
CA THR A 102 5.70 -4.06 -12.52
C THR A 102 4.68 -3.98 -13.66
N THR A 103 5.05 -4.48 -14.84
CA THR A 103 4.12 -4.54 -15.97
C THR A 103 2.91 -5.41 -15.62
N GLY A 104 1.69 -4.94 -15.89
CA GLY A 104 0.50 -5.76 -15.67
C GLY A 104 -0.59 -5.11 -14.85
N TRP A 105 -0.29 -4.00 -14.14
CA TRP A 105 -1.20 -3.46 -13.12
C TRP A 105 -1.27 -1.94 -13.12
N ALA A 106 -2.47 -1.44 -12.85
CA ALA A 106 -2.75 -0.09 -12.41
C ALA A 106 -3.15 -0.19 -10.94
N GLN A 107 -2.88 0.86 -10.18
CA GLN A 107 -3.27 0.92 -8.78
C GLN A 107 -4.19 2.12 -8.61
N PHE A 108 -5.42 1.86 -8.21
CA PHE A 108 -6.41 2.88 -7.87
C PHE A 108 -6.59 2.82 -6.34
N GLY A 109 -5.97 3.77 -5.63
CA GLY A 109 -5.85 3.71 -4.17
C GLY A 109 -5.14 2.45 -3.71
N ASN A 110 -5.81 1.62 -2.90
CA ASN A 110 -5.28 0.36 -2.40
C ASN A 110 -5.65 -0.86 -3.26
N MET A 111 -6.39 -0.66 -4.35
CA MET A 111 -6.85 -1.76 -5.20
C MET A 111 -5.90 -1.95 -6.39
N PRO A 112 -5.18 -3.07 -6.46
CA PRO A 112 -4.46 -3.44 -7.67
C PRO A 112 -5.49 -3.91 -8.71
N ILE A 113 -5.48 -3.30 -9.91
CA ILE A 113 -6.31 -3.69 -11.05
C ILE A 113 -5.41 -4.14 -12.21
N PRO A 114 -5.64 -5.32 -12.83
CA PRO A 114 -4.86 -5.73 -13.99
C PRO A 114 -5.06 -4.74 -15.15
N THR A 115 -3.99 -4.17 -15.72
CA THR A 115 -4.12 -3.23 -16.86
C THR A 115 -4.64 -3.90 -18.11
N GLY A 116 -4.44 -5.21 -18.27
CA GLY A 116 -5.07 -5.98 -19.34
C GLY A 116 -6.59 -6.06 -19.19
N PHE A 117 -7.10 -6.13 -17.96
CA PHE A 117 -8.54 -6.06 -17.70
C PHE A 117 -9.08 -4.67 -18.05
N LEU A 118 -8.38 -3.60 -17.65
CA LEU A 118 -8.76 -2.24 -18.03
C LEU A 118 -8.77 -2.03 -19.55
N ALA A 119 -7.80 -2.60 -20.27
CA ALA A 119 -7.77 -2.55 -21.73
C ALA A 119 -8.96 -3.28 -22.37
N ALA A 120 -9.31 -4.48 -21.87
CA ALA A 120 -10.48 -5.21 -22.33
C ALA A 120 -11.79 -4.44 -22.05
N LEU A 121 -11.92 -3.86 -20.86
CA LEU A 121 -13.07 -3.05 -20.49
C LEU A 121 -13.17 -1.78 -21.33
N ALA A 122 -12.05 -1.09 -21.59
CA ALA A 122 -12.03 0.07 -22.46
C ALA A 122 -12.46 -0.27 -23.89
N ALA A 123 -11.99 -1.39 -24.44
CA ALA A 123 -12.38 -1.87 -25.76
C ALA A 123 -13.87 -2.25 -25.82
N PHE A 124 -14.40 -2.90 -24.78
CA PHE A 124 -15.84 -3.15 -24.65
C PHE A 124 -16.63 -1.83 -24.70
N SER A 125 -16.31 -0.89 -23.82
CA SER A 125 -17.02 0.39 -23.70
C SER A 125 -16.99 1.20 -25.00
N ALA A 126 -15.86 1.18 -25.71
CA ALA A 126 -15.74 1.83 -27.02
C ALA A 126 -16.57 1.14 -28.12
N ALA A 127 -16.84 -0.16 -27.98
CA ALA A 127 -17.59 -0.95 -28.94
C ALA A 127 -19.12 -0.90 -28.73
N VAL A 128 -19.60 -0.60 -27.51
CA VAL A 128 -21.04 -0.56 -27.18
C VAL A 128 -21.88 0.29 -28.15
N PRO A 129 -21.46 1.51 -28.56
CA PRO A 129 -22.24 2.33 -29.49
C PRO A 129 -22.45 1.69 -30.88
N LEU A 130 -21.62 0.71 -31.25
CA LEU A 130 -21.69 0.03 -32.55
C LEU A 130 -22.65 -1.18 -32.55
N ALA A 131 -23.17 -1.57 -31.38
CA ALA A 131 -24.02 -2.74 -31.23
C ALA A 131 -25.27 -2.77 -32.16
N PRO A 132 -25.97 -1.64 -32.42
CA PRO A 132 -27.13 -1.65 -33.31
C PRO A 132 -26.80 -2.00 -34.76
N ALA A 133 -25.62 -1.64 -35.23
CA ALA A 133 -25.16 -1.90 -36.60
C ALA A 133 -24.40 -3.23 -36.72
N ALA A 134 -23.70 -3.64 -35.66
CA ALA A 134 -22.86 -4.83 -35.65
C ALA A 134 -22.85 -5.49 -34.26
N PRO A 135 -23.83 -6.36 -33.95
CA PRO A 135 -24.06 -6.88 -32.59
C PRO A 135 -22.91 -7.76 -32.07
N LEU A 136 -22.07 -8.31 -32.95
CA LEU A 136 -20.90 -9.10 -32.56
C LEU A 136 -19.70 -8.24 -32.13
N VAL A 137 -19.66 -6.94 -32.47
CA VAL A 137 -18.50 -6.07 -32.20
C VAL A 137 -18.20 -5.92 -30.72
N PRO A 138 -19.17 -5.67 -29.81
CA PRO A 138 -18.92 -5.65 -28.37
C PRO A 138 -18.42 -6.98 -27.79
N VAL A 139 -18.75 -8.11 -28.44
CA VAL A 139 -18.32 -9.45 -27.97
C VAL A 139 -16.86 -9.71 -28.31
N VAL A 140 -16.41 -9.29 -29.50
CA VAL A 140 -15.03 -9.52 -29.97
C VAL A 140 -14.05 -8.41 -29.58
N ALA A 141 -14.52 -7.21 -29.26
CA ALA A 141 -13.66 -6.09 -28.88
C ALA A 141 -12.82 -6.35 -27.61
N PRO A 142 -13.33 -6.94 -26.52
CA PRO A 142 -12.55 -7.21 -25.31
C PRO A 142 -11.29 -8.08 -25.54
N PRO A 143 -11.36 -9.26 -26.19
CA PRO A 143 -10.16 -10.05 -26.46
C PRO A 143 -9.19 -9.31 -27.39
N ILE A 144 -9.67 -8.54 -28.37
CA ILE A 144 -8.81 -7.70 -29.23
C ILE A 144 -8.09 -6.64 -28.40
N GLY A 145 -8.79 -5.92 -27.52
CA GLY A 145 -8.21 -4.92 -26.63
C GLY A 145 -7.16 -5.52 -25.68
N TYR A 146 -7.45 -6.68 -25.11
CA TYR A 146 -6.48 -7.41 -24.28
C TYR A 146 -5.24 -7.83 -25.09
N LEU A 147 -5.41 -8.35 -26.31
CA LEU A 147 -4.30 -8.74 -27.18
C LEU A 147 -3.45 -7.54 -27.59
N ALA A 148 -4.07 -6.42 -27.96
CA ALA A 148 -3.38 -5.17 -28.26
C ALA A 148 -2.56 -4.67 -27.07
N TRP A 149 -3.15 -4.68 -25.86
CA TRP A 149 -2.42 -4.39 -24.63
C TRP A 149 -1.26 -5.35 -24.39
N LYS A 150 -1.48 -6.66 -24.58
CA LYS A 150 -0.47 -7.71 -24.38
C LYS A 150 0.70 -7.56 -25.36
N LEU A 151 0.44 -7.10 -26.57
CA LEU A 151 1.47 -6.77 -27.55
C LEU A 151 2.20 -5.48 -27.17
N GLY A 152 1.48 -4.42 -26.79
CA GLY A 152 2.05 -3.14 -26.39
C GLY A 152 2.99 -3.23 -25.18
N ARG A 153 2.65 -4.04 -24.15
CA ARG A 153 3.53 -4.27 -23.00
C ARG A 153 4.87 -4.92 -23.37
N ARG A 154 4.96 -5.61 -24.51
CA ARG A 154 6.21 -6.20 -25.00
C ARG A 154 7.20 -5.13 -25.48
N TRP A 155 6.70 -3.96 -25.89
CA TRP A 155 7.52 -2.89 -26.46
C TRP A 155 7.98 -1.85 -25.44
N ARG A 156 7.29 -1.74 -24.29
CA ARG A 156 7.70 -0.84 -23.18
C ARG A 156 7.42 -1.49 -21.83
N PRO A 157 8.24 -2.46 -21.37
CA PRO A 157 8.14 -2.91 -20.00
C PRO A 157 8.48 -1.75 -19.06
N ALA A 158 7.67 -1.58 -17.99
CA ALA A 158 7.99 -0.67 -16.90
C ALA A 158 9.20 -1.23 -16.15
N SER A 159 9.08 -2.41 -15.54
CA SER A 159 10.19 -3.23 -15.06
C SER A 159 9.81 -4.71 -15.17
N GLN A 160 10.77 -5.58 -15.49
CA GLN A 160 10.55 -7.02 -15.50
C GLN A 160 10.81 -7.56 -14.10
N ALA A 161 9.75 -8.08 -13.48
CA ALA A 161 9.82 -8.75 -12.19
C ALA A 161 9.60 -10.24 -12.41
N ILE A 162 10.64 -11.05 -12.18
CA ILE A 162 10.56 -12.51 -12.31
C ILE A 162 10.35 -13.10 -10.93
N ASN A 163 9.30 -13.89 -10.78
CA ASN A 163 9.04 -14.62 -9.53
C ASN A 163 10.00 -15.80 -9.46
N THR A 164 10.89 -15.80 -8.48
CA THR A 164 11.89 -16.87 -8.33
C THR A 164 11.33 -18.00 -7.49
N ARG A 165 10.84 -17.69 -6.29
CA ARG A 165 10.29 -18.67 -5.36
C ARG A 165 9.32 -18.05 -4.35
N ARG A 166 8.54 -18.89 -3.69
CA ARG A 166 7.77 -18.51 -2.51
C ARG A 166 8.61 -18.75 -1.26
N VAL A 167 8.60 -17.77 -0.36
CA VAL A 167 9.27 -17.84 0.95
C VAL A 167 8.30 -17.42 2.05
N PRO A 168 8.38 -18.03 3.25
CA PRO A 168 7.65 -17.52 4.41
C PRO A 168 8.19 -16.15 4.80
N ILE A 169 7.34 -15.27 5.33
CA ILE A 169 7.73 -13.91 5.77
C ILE A 169 8.86 -13.96 6.80
N ALA A 170 8.84 -14.96 7.68
CA ALA A 170 9.89 -15.15 8.70
C ALA A 170 11.29 -15.43 8.12
N ALA A 171 11.39 -15.84 6.85
CA ALA A 171 12.66 -16.10 6.18
C ALA A 171 13.15 -14.91 5.33
N LEU A 172 12.44 -13.78 5.36
CA LEU A 172 12.86 -12.58 4.64
C LEU A 172 14.10 -11.98 5.29
N THR A 173 15.04 -11.56 4.44
CA THR A 173 16.24 -10.82 4.85
C THR A 173 16.25 -9.45 4.21
N THR A 174 16.92 -8.49 4.84
CA THR A 174 17.18 -7.17 4.26
C THR A 174 17.82 -7.28 2.87
N GLY A 175 17.43 -6.39 1.96
CA GLY A 175 17.86 -6.35 0.55
C GLY A 175 17.07 -7.29 -0.38
N GLN A 176 16.20 -8.16 0.15
CA GLN A 176 15.37 -9.01 -0.71
C GLN A 176 14.25 -8.23 -1.38
N GLN A 177 14.06 -8.45 -2.68
CA GLN A 177 12.93 -7.92 -3.41
C GLN A 177 11.74 -8.88 -3.35
N ILE A 178 10.57 -8.36 -2.98
CA ILE A 178 9.36 -9.15 -2.76
C ILE A 178 8.14 -8.53 -3.44
N ARG A 179 7.17 -9.37 -3.83
CA ARG A 179 5.86 -8.88 -4.28
C ARG A 179 4.97 -8.54 -3.11
N LEU A 180 4.54 -7.30 -3.07
CA LEU A 180 3.62 -6.82 -2.03
C LEU A 180 2.24 -7.47 -2.16
N TYR A 181 1.81 -7.77 -3.39
CA TYR A 181 0.49 -8.31 -3.70
C TYR A 181 0.54 -9.38 -4.79
N GLY A 182 0.08 -10.59 -4.46
CA GLY A 182 -0.13 -11.68 -5.43
C GLY A 182 1.12 -12.06 -6.24
N THR A 183 0.91 -12.67 -7.41
CA THR A 183 1.98 -13.13 -8.32
C THR A 183 2.48 -12.04 -9.27
N ALA A 184 1.83 -10.88 -9.32
CA ALA A 184 2.10 -9.87 -10.34
C ALA A 184 2.06 -8.42 -9.81
N GLY A 185 1.91 -8.21 -8.50
CA GLY A 185 1.87 -6.87 -7.92
C GLY A 185 3.19 -6.10 -7.94
N PRO A 186 3.20 -4.86 -7.39
CA PRO A 186 4.40 -4.06 -7.20
C PRO A 186 5.43 -4.79 -6.34
N VAL A 187 6.68 -4.43 -6.57
CA VAL A 187 7.84 -5.02 -5.88
C VAL A 187 8.37 -4.00 -4.88
N GLY A 188 8.66 -4.45 -3.67
CA GLY A 188 9.36 -3.67 -2.66
C GLY A 188 10.65 -4.37 -2.26
N GLU A 189 11.67 -3.60 -1.92
CA GLU A 189 12.89 -4.12 -1.31
C GLU A 189 12.75 -4.05 0.21
N VAL A 190 13.00 -5.16 0.89
CA VAL A 190 12.92 -5.29 2.35
C VAL A 190 14.08 -4.52 2.99
N SER A 191 13.77 -3.54 3.83
CA SER A 191 14.77 -2.83 4.65
C SER A 191 14.93 -3.48 6.02
N SER A 192 13.83 -3.87 6.67
CA SER A 192 13.87 -4.58 7.95
C SER A 192 12.65 -5.50 8.16
N VAL A 193 12.83 -6.48 9.04
CA VAL A 193 11.78 -7.40 9.51
C VAL A 193 11.84 -7.45 11.02
N THR A 194 10.80 -6.98 11.69
CA THR A 194 10.75 -6.92 13.16
C THR A 194 9.53 -7.68 13.67
N ALA A 195 9.70 -8.44 14.75
CA ALA A 195 8.58 -9.09 15.41
C ALA A 195 7.77 -8.07 16.23
N CYS A 196 6.44 -8.13 16.10
CA CYS A 196 5.52 -7.39 16.95
C CYS A 196 5.06 -8.24 18.14
N ALA A 197 4.61 -7.60 19.22
CA ALA A 197 4.08 -8.26 20.41
C ALA A 197 2.91 -9.23 20.11
N THR A 198 2.17 -8.98 19.03
CA THR A 198 1.03 -9.79 18.57
C THR A 198 1.43 -11.05 17.78
N GLY A 199 2.72 -11.38 17.71
CA GLY A 199 3.24 -12.52 16.94
C GLY A 199 3.26 -12.32 15.42
N HIS A 200 2.86 -11.15 14.94
CA HIS A 200 3.02 -10.77 13.53
C HIS A 200 4.41 -10.22 13.26
N LEU A 201 4.84 -10.26 12.00
CA LEU A 201 6.06 -9.63 11.53
C LEU A 201 5.72 -8.33 10.81
N LYS A 202 6.38 -7.25 11.23
CA LYS A 202 6.39 -5.94 10.59
C LYS A 202 7.55 -5.91 9.59
N VAL A 203 7.22 -5.91 8.31
CA VAL A 203 8.19 -5.81 7.21
C VAL A 203 8.19 -4.38 6.71
N ARG A 204 9.33 -3.70 6.83
CA ARG A 204 9.56 -2.35 6.31
C ARG A 204 10.29 -2.44 4.96
N MET A 205 9.94 -1.55 4.05
CA MET A 205 10.58 -1.43 2.74
C MET A 205 11.54 -0.24 2.71
N VAL A 206 12.44 -0.21 1.73
CA VAL A 206 13.44 0.87 1.56
C VAL A 206 12.81 2.26 1.42
N GLY A 207 11.61 2.39 0.84
CA GLY A 207 10.88 3.67 0.76
C GLY A 207 9.84 3.92 1.85
N GLY A 208 9.99 3.28 3.01
CA GLY A 208 9.19 3.56 4.20
C GLY A 208 7.83 2.87 4.25
N LEU A 209 7.40 2.18 3.18
CA LEU A 209 6.20 1.36 3.23
C LEU A 209 6.35 0.24 4.27
N GLU A 210 5.34 0.05 5.10
CA GLU A 210 5.29 -0.99 6.13
C GLU A 210 4.11 -1.91 5.91
N ILE A 211 4.34 -3.23 6.05
CA ILE A 211 3.29 -4.24 6.01
C ILE A 211 3.38 -5.16 7.23
N LEU A 212 2.21 -5.45 7.82
CA LEU A 212 2.07 -6.46 8.86
C LEU A 212 1.62 -7.79 8.23
N ARG A 213 2.33 -8.87 8.56
CA ARG A 213 2.08 -10.20 8.01
C ARG A 213 2.30 -11.28 9.05
N ARG A 214 1.67 -12.44 8.85
CA ARG A 214 1.94 -13.62 9.68
C ARG A 214 3.27 -14.26 9.27
N PRO A 215 4.04 -14.81 10.22
CA PRO A 215 5.37 -15.37 9.94
C PRO A 215 5.34 -16.50 8.89
N GLU A 216 4.31 -17.33 8.90
CA GLU A 216 4.12 -18.47 7.99
C GLU A 216 3.54 -18.09 6.62
N GLN A 217 3.06 -16.85 6.46
CA GLN A 217 2.47 -16.39 5.21
C GLN A 217 3.50 -16.44 4.09
N GLN A 218 3.10 -16.97 2.94
CA GLN A 218 3.98 -17.09 1.78
C GLN A 218 3.96 -15.82 0.94
N ILE A 219 5.14 -15.32 0.58
CA ILE A 219 5.32 -14.19 -0.33
C ILE A 219 6.25 -14.58 -1.48
N TRP A 220 6.06 -13.96 -2.64
CA TRP A 220 6.94 -14.16 -3.78
C TRP A 220 8.20 -13.32 -3.62
N GLN A 221 9.35 -14.00 -3.60
CA GLN A 221 10.64 -13.38 -3.86
C GLN A 221 10.74 -13.10 -5.37
N VAL A 222 11.33 -11.95 -5.69
CA VAL A 222 11.42 -11.43 -7.05
C VAL A 222 12.87 -11.09 -7.38
N ASP A 223 13.20 -11.30 -8.64
CA ASP A 223 14.39 -10.73 -9.29
C ASP A 223 13.91 -9.63 -10.25
N LEU A 224 14.29 -8.37 -9.97
CA LEU A 224 14.01 -7.24 -10.86
C LEU A 224 15.08 -7.15 -11.95
N ARG A 225 14.62 -7.04 -13.19
CA ARG A 225 15.44 -6.84 -14.39
C ARG A 225 14.91 -5.65 -15.18
N ASN A 226 15.81 -4.97 -15.87
CA ASN A 226 15.49 -3.92 -16.83
C ASN A 226 14.87 -4.50 -18.12
#